data_AF-A0A4R3NX26-F1
#
_entry.id   AF-A0A4R3NX26-F1
#
_cell.length_a   1.000
_cell.length_b   1.000
_cell.length_c   1.000
_cell.angle_alpha   90.00
_cell.angle_beta   90.00
_cell.angle_gamma   90.00
#
_symmetry.space_group_name_H-M   'P 1'
#
loop_
_entity.id
_entity.type
_entity.pdbx_description
1 polymer ?
#
loop_
_entity_poly.entity_id
_entity_poly.type
_entity_poly.pdbx_seq_one_letter_code
_entity_poly.pdbx_strand_id
1 'polypeptide(L)'
;MTQYENVTIDPTVTNGSQLAANINSWRKAALTLHSGVERPSYASAGTMWISTASSPWKLCVYDGTDDVVIGELKPDSHDFVSAGGTEYTNDLMASGDAAEARDKLGAVDRSQLSGKVSKSGDTVTGEIRSSKSENFRMMNGDRGVFWHLNSEDLYLMITNSGDQTGGWNNTRALRVRLSDGFVWLDRAKSNRNFEVGGARYETNGNIVGSIWNNWGRTDAYSAIDNRIEDRGYWRTQDYTTDRGAGTVGSYGLFQIRRHLNPGDVVGGSELRYSDAEGDVVHGPGGSWRCMGVIGGDGIASTVFLRVS
;
A
#
# COMPACT_ATOMS: atom_id res chain seq x y z
N MET A 1 24.04 -16.65 71.24
CA MET A 1 23.86 -18.08 71.54
C MET A 1 25.21 -18.66 71.93
N THR A 2 25.38 -19.04 73.19
CA THR A 2 26.65 -19.58 73.71
C THR A 2 26.50 -21.11 73.82
N GLN A 3 26.48 -21.81 72.68
CA GLN A 3 26.20 -23.25 72.59
C GLN A 3 27.45 -24.12 72.77
N TYR A 4 28.35 -23.75 73.69
CA TYR A 4 29.34 -24.70 74.17
C TYR A 4 28.70 -25.46 75.33
N GLU A 5 28.87 -26.77 75.38
CA GLU A 5 28.41 -27.60 76.49
C GLU A 5 29.04 -27.07 77.79
N ASN A 6 28.26 -26.31 78.53
CA ASN A 6 28.63 -25.91 79.88
C ASN A 6 28.59 -27.19 80.72
N VAL A 7 29.74 -27.85 80.81
CA VAL A 7 29.96 -28.95 81.75
C VAL A 7 29.45 -28.49 83.11
N THR A 8 28.68 -29.34 83.80
CA THR A 8 28.17 -29.00 85.13
C THR A 8 29.36 -28.73 86.05
N ILE A 9 29.55 -27.46 86.42
CA ILE A 9 30.61 -27.06 87.35
C ILE A 9 30.12 -27.44 88.76
N ASP A 10 30.54 -28.62 89.21
CA ASP A 10 30.30 -29.07 90.58
C ASP A 10 31.43 -28.54 91.49
N PRO A 11 31.14 -27.70 92.49
CA PRO A 11 32.15 -27.16 93.40
C PRO A 11 32.84 -28.22 94.27
N THR A 12 32.28 -29.42 94.37
CA THR A 12 32.83 -30.55 95.15
C THR A 12 33.77 -31.44 94.33
N VAL A 13 33.74 -31.33 92.99
CA VAL A 13 34.50 -32.19 92.06
C VAL A 13 35.43 -31.38 91.14
N THR A 14 35.03 -30.16 90.77
CA THR A 14 35.77 -29.31 89.83
C THR A 14 36.82 -28.50 90.57
N ASN A 15 38.09 -28.91 90.48
CA ASN A 15 39.18 -28.10 91.04
C ASN A 15 39.45 -26.85 90.18
N GLY A 16 40.22 -25.89 90.73
CA GLY A 16 40.48 -24.61 90.05
C GLY A 16 41.13 -24.75 88.67
N SER A 17 41.98 -25.78 88.48
CA SER A 17 42.60 -26.06 87.17
C SER A 17 41.58 -26.58 86.15
N GLN A 18 40.65 -27.45 86.56
CA GLN A 18 39.57 -27.94 85.70
C GLN A 18 38.59 -26.83 85.33
N LEU A 19 38.22 -25.96 86.28
CA LEU A 19 37.38 -24.80 86.01
C LEU A 19 38.01 -23.87 84.97
N ALA A 20 39.30 -23.55 85.13
CA ALA A 20 40.03 -22.72 84.18
C ALA A 20 40.09 -23.37 82.79
N ALA A 21 40.27 -24.68 82.69
CA ALA A 21 40.24 -25.42 81.43
C ALA A 21 38.85 -25.33 80.75
N ASN A 22 37.78 -25.57 81.50
CA ASN A 22 36.40 -25.50 80.99
C ASN A 22 36.05 -24.11 80.47
N ILE A 23 36.41 -23.05 81.21
CA ILE A 23 36.19 -21.66 80.80
C ILE A 23 37.01 -21.32 79.54
N ASN A 24 38.26 -21.76 79.46
CA ASN A 24 39.10 -21.52 78.29
C ASN A 24 38.57 -22.22 77.04
N SER A 25 38.04 -23.43 77.17
CA SER A 25 37.40 -24.16 76.07
C SER A 25 36.11 -23.49 75.61
N TRP A 26 35.24 -23.09 76.55
CA TRP A 26 34.05 -22.30 76.26
C TRP A 26 34.40 -21.00 75.53
N ARG A 27 35.39 -20.27 76.03
CA ARG A 27 35.87 -19.01 75.41
C ARG A 27 36.36 -19.25 73.99
N LYS A 28 37.16 -20.29 73.77
CA LYS A 28 37.67 -20.63 72.43
C LYS A 28 36.53 -20.94 71.47
N ALA A 29 35.58 -21.80 71.88
CA ALA A 29 34.44 -22.16 71.07
C ALA A 29 33.56 -20.94 70.71
N ALA A 30 33.32 -20.04 71.66
CA ALA A 30 32.58 -18.80 71.42
C ALA A 30 33.30 -17.84 70.47
N LEU A 31 34.64 -17.72 70.57
CA LEU A 31 35.43 -16.84 69.71
C LEU A 31 35.59 -17.35 68.29
N THR A 32 35.52 -18.67 68.08
CA THR A 32 35.78 -19.28 66.77
C THR A 32 34.52 -19.78 66.06
N LEU A 33 33.33 -19.50 66.59
CA LEU A 33 32.06 -20.08 66.13
C LEU A 33 32.18 -21.61 66.01
N HIS A 34 32.71 -22.24 67.06
CA HIS A 34 32.88 -23.69 67.14
C HIS A 34 33.73 -24.28 65.99
N SER A 35 34.67 -23.52 65.41
CA SER A 35 35.43 -23.99 64.26
C SER A 35 36.40 -25.13 64.56
N GLY A 36 36.58 -26.03 63.58
CA GLY A 36 37.52 -27.15 63.65
C GLY A 36 37.49 -28.04 62.41
N VAL A 37 38.42 -29.00 62.32
CA VAL A 37 38.46 -29.98 61.22
C VAL A 37 37.34 -31.03 61.30
N GLU A 38 36.80 -31.25 62.50
CA GLU A 38 35.66 -32.14 62.74
C GLU A 38 34.61 -31.41 63.58
N ARG A 39 33.37 -31.87 63.50
CA ARG A 39 32.27 -31.35 64.32
C ARG A 39 32.65 -31.45 65.80
N PRO A 40 32.43 -30.41 66.62
CA PRO A 40 32.66 -30.54 68.06
C PRO A 40 31.82 -31.68 68.64
N SER A 41 32.43 -32.56 69.43
CA SER A 41 31.77 -33.75 69.99
C SER A 41 30.57 -33.43 70.89
N TYR A 42 30.53 -32.22 71.44
CA TYR A 42 29.46 -31.71 72.29
C TYR A 42 28.32 -31.03 71.51
N ALA A 43 28.40 -30.98 70.18
CA ALA A 43 27.36 -30.37 69.35
C ALA A 43 26.03 -31.11 69.51
N SER A 44 24.96 -30.36 69.69
CA SER A 44 23.58 -30.87 69.72
C SER A 44 22.82 -30.36 68.48
N ALA A 45 21.67 -30.95 68.16
CA ALA A 45 20.84 -30.48 67.06
C ALA A 45 20.59 -28.96 67.19
N GLY A 46 20.81 -28.22 66.09
CA GLY A 46 20.78 -26.76 66.02
C GLY A 46 22.12 -26.07 66.26
N THR A 47 23.21 -26.80 66.58
CA THR A 47 24.54 -26.20 66.71
C THR A 47 25.06 -25.72 65.36
N MET A 48 25.36 -24.41 65.27
CA MET A 48 26.05 -23.82 64.14
C MET A 48 27.56 -23.85 64.36
N TRP A 49 28.32 -24.32 63.37
CA TRP A 49 29.77 -24.44 63.46
C TRP A 49 30.44 -24.28 62.09
N ILE A 50 31.76 -24.05 62.10
CA ILE A 50 32.56 -23.91 60.87
C ILE A 50 33.50 -25.11 60.73
N SER A 51 33.33 -25.89 59.66
CA SER A 51 34.30 -26.90 59.27
C SER A 51 35.46 -26.28 58.51
N THR A 52 36.67 -26.46 59.04
CA THR A 52 37.94 -26.04 58.43
C THR A 52 38.70 -27.21 57.81
N ALA A 53 38.03 -28.33 57.54
CA ALA A 53 38.65 -29.54 56.94
C ALA A 53 39.07 -29.33 55.48
N SER A 54 38.45 -28.37 54.80
CA SER A 54 38.68 -28.00 53.40
C SER A 54 38.78 -26.49 53.25
N SER A 55 39.28 -26.02 52.10
CA SER A 55 39.08 -24.65 51.61
C SER A 55 38.26 -24.71 50.31
N PRO A 56 37.10 -24.04 50.22
CA PRO A 56 36.48 -23.15 51.21
C PRO A 56 36.07 -23.84 52.52
N TRP A 57 36.01 -23.05 53.60
CA TRP A 57 35.46 -23.45 54.90
C TRP A 57 33.95 -23.62 54.78
N LYS A 58 33.38 -24.62 55.44
CA LYS A 58 31.93 -24.88 55.38
C LYS A 58 31.26 -24.38 56.64
N LEU A 59 30.28 -23.49 56.50
CA LEU A 59 29.37 -23.10 57.58
C LEU A 59 28.25 -24.13 57.64
N CYS A 60 28.15 -24.83 58.78
CA CYS A 60 27.25 -25.96 58.96
C CYS A 60 26.27 -25.71 60.11
N VAL A 61 25.09 -26.30 60.01
CA VAL A 61 24.14 -26.48 61.11
C VAL A 61 23.95 -27.98 61.32
N TYR A 62 24.29 -28.47 62.50
CA TYR A 62 24.08 -29.87 62.86
C TYR A 62 22.59 -30.11 63.12
N ASP A 63 21.94 -31.04 62.41
CA ASP A 63 20.49 -31.29 62.55
C ASP A 63 20.15 -32.37 63.60
N GLY A 64 21.16 -32.94 64.24
CA GLY A 64 21.03 -34.06 65.18
C GLY A 64 21.45 -35.41 64.60
N THR A 65 21.63 -35.49 63.28
CA THR A 65 22.15 -36.66 62.56
C THR A 65 23.36 -36.28 61.71
N ASP A 66 23.19 -35.30 60.84
CA ASP A 66 24.17 -34.87 59.83
C ASP A 66 24.49 -33.37 59.95
N ASP A 67 25.64 -32.98 59.38
CA ASP A 67 26.03 -31.58 59.24
C ASP A 67 25.47 -31.00 57.93
N VAL A 68 24.43 -30.17 58.05
CA VAL A 68 23.84 -29.49 56.91
C VAL A 68 24.67 -28.24 56.59
N VAL A 69 25.33 -28.24 55.44
CA VAL A 69 26.07 -27.06 54.95
C VAL A 69 25.05 -25.98 54.54
N ILE A 70 25.17 -24.79 55.11
CA ILE A 70 24.35 -23.61 54.78
C ILE A 70 25.14 -22.55 54.00
N GLY A 71 26.45 -22.70 53.91
CA GLY A 71 27.28 -21.91 53.02
C GLY A 71 28.76 -22.27 53.07
N GLU A 72 29.49 -21.71 52.12
CA GLU A 72 30.94 -21.84 51.98
C GLU A 72 31.58 -20.47 52.13
N LEU A 73 32.56 -20.36 53.03
CA LEU A 73 33.36 -19.17 53.27
C LEU A 73 34.75 -19.40 52.67
N LYS A 74 35.16 -18.54 51.74
CA LYS A 74 36.52 -18.55 51.17
C LYS A 74 37.40 -17.60 51.98
N PRO A 75 38.26 -18.08 52.89
CA PRO A 75 39.06 -17.20 53.75
C PRO A 75 40.02 -16.30 52.97
N ASP A 76 40.53 -16.78 51.81
CA ASP A 76 41.51 -16.05 51.01
C ASP A 76 40.91 -14.95 50.14
N SER A 77 39.70 -15.15 49.61
CA SER A 77 39.01 -14.18 48.75
C SER A 77 37.91 -13.38 49.46
N HIS A 78 37.59 -13.74 50.71
CA HIS A 78 36.53 -13.14 51.53
C HIS A 78 35.12 -13.27 50.95
N ASP A 79 34.90 -14.29 50.10
CA ASP A 79 33.58 -14.58 49.52
C ASP A 79 32.78 -15.52 50.42
N PHE A 80 31.46 -15.29 50.48
CA PHE A 80 30.50 -16.23 51.03
C PHE A 80 29.56 -16.72 49.92
N VAL A 81 29.41 -18.05 49.80
CA VAL A 81 28.50 -18.70 48.85
C VAL A 81 27.46 -19.48 49.65
N SER A 82 26.18 -19.13 49.51
CA SER A 82 25.11 -19.83 50.23
C SER A 82 24.92 -21.26 49.70
N ALA A 83 24.82 -22.24 50.60
CA ALA A 83 24.49 -23.61 50.24
C ALA A 83 22.97 -23.77 50.25
N GLY A 84 22.39 -24.18 49.13
CA GLY A 84 20.94 -24.28 48.95
C GLY A 84 20.29 -23.05 48.30
N GLY A 85 21.08 -22.10 47.79
CA GLY A 85 20.55 -21.19 46.77
C GLY A 85 19.96 -22.02 45.63
N THR A 86 18.69 -21.79 45.29
CA THR A 86 18.14 -22.25 44.00
C THR A 86 19.06 -21.80 42.88
N GLU A 87 19.06 -22.50 41.73
CA GLU A 87 19.78 -22.08 40.52
C GLU A 87 19.64 -20.56 40.31
N TYR A 88 18.43 -20.01 40.49
CA TYR A 88 18.12 -18.58 40.45
C TYR A 88 19.00 -17.63 41.29
N THR A 89 19.27 -17.97 42.56
CA THR A 89 20.08 -17.11 43.45
C THR A 89 21.56 -17.19 43.13
N ASN A 90 22.04 -18.36 42.70
CA ASN A 90 23.43 -18.53 42.29
C ASN A 90 23.67 -17.97 40.87
N ASP A 91 22.67 -18.07 39.99
CA ASP A 91 22.68 -17.55 38.63
C ASP A 91 22.79 -16.03 38.58
N LEU A 92 22.08 -15.32 39.47
CA LEU A 92 22.19 -13.87 39.60
C LEU A 92 23.55 -13.44 40.15
N MET A 93 24.10 -14.19 41.10
CA MET A 93 25.42 -13.90 41.69
C MET A 93 26.58 -14.24 40.75
N ALA A 94 26.34 -15.08 39.72
CA ALA A 94 27.32 -15.51 38.75
C ALA A 94 27.21 -14.82 37.37
N SER A 95 26.30 -13.85 37.19
CA SER A 95 26.17 -13.13 35.92
C SER A 95 27.36 -12.19 35.68
N GLY A 96 27.97 -12.24 34.50
CA GLY A 96 29.08 -11.36 34.12
C GLY A 96 28.65 -9.94 33.74
N ASP A 97 27.38 -9.73 33.40
CA ASP A 97 26.81 -8.41 33.12
C ASP A 97 25.30 -8.31 33.43
N ALA A 98 24.76 -7.09 33.28
CA ALA A 98 23.35 -6.80 33.55
C ALA A 98 22.38 -7.43 32.53
N ALA A 99 22.81 -7.75 31.32
CA ALA A 99 21.97 -8.42 30.32
C ALA A 99 21.83 -9.91 30.65
N GLU A 100 22.92 -10.57 31.03
CA GLU A 100 22.95 -11.95 31.52
C GLU A 100 22.16 -12.09 32.82
N ALA A 101 22.31 -11.15 33.76
CA ALA A 101 21.52 -11.12 34.99
C ALA A 101 20.01 -11.06 34.71
N ARG A 102 19.58 -10.17 33.80
CA ARG A 102 18.18 -10.02 33.41
C ARG A 102 17.61 -11.27 32.74
N ASP A 103 18.45 -11.97 31.98
CA ASP A 103 18.06 -13.20 31.31
C ASP A 103 17.85 -14.35 32.30
N LYS A 104 18.82 -14.54 33.18
CA LYS A 104 18.79 -15.56 34.25
C LYS A 104 17.66 -15.33 35.24
N LEU A 105 17.31 -14.07 35.52
CA LEU A 105 16.19 -13.74 36.40
C LEU A 105 14.82 -14.09 35.79
N GLY A 106 14.74 -14.41 34.49
CA GLY A 106 13.47 -14.60 33.78
C GLY A 106 12.58 -13.35 33.82
N ALA A 107 13.15 -12.18 34.15
CA ALA A 107 12.42 -10.92 34.27
C ALA A 107 11.83 -10.46 32.92
N VAL A 108 12.31 -11.04 31.83
CA VAL A 108 11.74 -10.88 30.50
C VAL A 108 11.41 -12.27 30.01
N ASP A 109 10.12 -12.59 29.94
CA ASP A 109 9.68 -13.78 29.22
C ASP A 109 10.07 -13.59 27.74
N ARG A 110 11.20 -14.18 27.33
CA ARG A 110 11.69 -14.10 25.94
C ARG A 110 10.67 -14.62 24.94
N SER A 111 9.78 -15.53 25.35
CA SER A 111 8.69 -16.02 24.49
C SER A 111 7.65 -14.92 24.23
N GLN A 112 7.43 -14.02 25.20
CA GLN A 112 6.58 -12.85 25.02
C GLN A 112 7.25 -11.79 24.16
N LEU A 113 8.58 -11.75 24.08
CA LEU A 113 9.32 -10.83 23.21
C LEU A 113 9.44 -11.34 21.77
N SER A 114 9.66 -12.64 21.58
CA SER A 114 9.83 -13.24 20.24
C SER A 114 8.58 -13.13 19.37
N GLY A 115 7.40 -12.94 19.98
CA GLY A 115 6.13 -12.72 19.28
C GLY A 115 5.73 -11.25 19.08
N LYS A 116 6.61 -10.27 19.38
CA LYS A 116 6.28 -8.83 19.28
C LYS A 116 7.12 -8.13 18.23
N VAL A 117 6.48 -7.29 17.44
CA VAL A 117 7.14 -6.37 16.51
C VAL A 117 7.82 -5.25 17.29
N SER A 118 9.04 -4.88 16.91
CA SER A 118 9.76 -3.76 17.54
C SER A 118 9.12 -2.40 17.24
N LYS A 119 9.14 -1.50 18.24
CA LYS A 119 8.67 -0.11 18.09
C LYS A 119 9.57 0.76 17.21
N SER A 120 10.81 0.34 17.00
CA SER A 120 11.77 1.01 16.11
C SER A 120 11.67 0.54 14.65
N GLY A 121 10.71 -0.34 14.35
CA GLY A 121 10.61 -1.03 13.06
C GLY A 121 11.16 -2.46 13.13
N ASP A 122 10.69 -3.29 12.20
CA ASP A 122 10.99 -4.71 12.11
C ASP A 122 10.97 -5.15 10.65
N THR A 123 11.61 -6.28 10.34
CA THR A 123 11.58 -6.90 9.01
C THR A 123 10.98 -8.29 9.13
N VAL A 124 9.78 -8.46 8.59
CA VAL A 124 9.08 -9.75 8.58
C VAL A 124 9.34 -10.45 7.24
N THR A 125 9.84 -11.69 7.27
CA THR A 125 10.05 -12.51 6.06
C THR A 125 8.84 -13.38 5.72
N GLY A 126 7.93 -13.59 6.69
CA GLY A 126 6.67 -14.28 6.52
C GLY A 126 5.49 -13.35 6.19
N GLU A 127 4.31 -13.94 6.06
CA GLU A 127 3.06 -13.20 5.83
C GLU A 127 2.59 -12.48 7.11
N ILE A 128 2.11 -11.24 6.96
CA ILE A 128 1.41 -10.53 8.03
C ILE A 128 -0.10 -10.71 7.84
N ARG A 129 -0.76 -11.35 8.81
CA ARG A 129 -2.21 -11.61 8.79
C ARG A 129 -2.92 -10.79 9.85
N SER A 130 -4.08 -10.24 9.51
CA SER A 130 -4.98 -9.58 10.45
C SER A 130 -6.40 -10.14 10.29
N SER A 131 -7.05 -10.44 11.40
CA SER A 131 -8.47 -10.81 11.45
C SER A 131 -9.39 -9.63 11.74
N LYS A 132 -8.84 -8.41 11.86
CA LYS A 132 -9.61 -7.19 12.05
C LYS A 132 -10.13 -6.67 10.71
N SER A 133 -11.39 -6.21 10.71
CA SER A 133 -11.99 -5.54 9.55
C SER A 133 -11.19 -4.30 9.16
N GLU A 134 -10.91 -3.42 10.12
CA GLU A 134 -9.96 -2.32 9.98
C GLU A 134 -8.54 -2.83 10.27
N ASN A 135 -7.71 -2.90 9.25
CA ASN A 135 -6.35 -3.40 9.36
C ASN A 135 -5.33 -2.46 8.68
N PHE A 136 -4.04 -2.72 8.91
CA PHE A 136 -2.90 -2.03 8.29
C PHE A 136 -3.08 -0.52 8.14
N ARG A 137 -2.90 0.21 9.25
CA ARG A 137 -3.06 1.66 9.31
C ARG A 137 -1.72 2.39 9.24
N MET A 138 -1.68 3.42 8.41
CA MET A 138 -0.60 4.40 8.33
C MET A 138 -1.13 5.75 8.80
N MET A 139 -0.37 6.45 9.65
CA MET A 139 -0.77 7.75 10.20
C MET A 139 0.33 8.77 9.95
N ASN A 140 -0.06 9.95 9.46
CA ASN A 140 0.85 11.08 9.29
C ASN A 140 0.03 12.38 9.29
N GLY A 141 0.53 13.41 9.98
CA GLY A 141 -0.21 14.65 10.21
C GLY A 141 -1.55 14.37 10.87
N ASP A 142 -2.62 15.01 10.38
CA ASP A 142 -3.95 14.96 10.97
C ASP A 142 -4.82 13.80 10.47
N ARG A 143 -4.28 12.83 9.73
CA ARG A 143 -5.06 11.73 9.15
C ARG A 143 -4.41 10.35 9.33
N GLY A 144 -5.27 9.35 9.39
CA GLY A 144 -4.94 7.94 9.18
C GLY A 144 -5.50 7.43 7.85
N VAL A 145 -4.76 6.54 7.21
CA VAL A 145 -5.18 5.77 6.03
C VAL A 145 -5.02 4.29 6.32
N PHE A 146 -6.01 3.48 6.03
CA PHE A 146 -6.02 2.07 6.40
C PHE A 146 -6.84 1.22 5.45
N TRP A 147 -6.57 -0.08 5.46
CA TRP A 147 -7.33 -1.07 4.72
C TRP A 147 -8.53 -1.51 5.55
N HIS A 148 -9.71 -1.55 4.94
CA HIS A 148 -10.92 -2.06 5.57
C HIS A 148 -11.49 -3.21 4.73
N LEU A 149 -11.55 -4.40 5.30
CA LEU A 149 -12.17 -5.57 4.69
C LEU A 149 -13.42 -5.93 5.47
N ASN A 150 -14.56 -6.00 4.78
CA ASN A 150 -15.77 -6.58 5.32
C ASN A 150 -16.15 -7.85 4.54
N SER A 151 -17.37 -8.36 4.71
CA SER A 151 -17.81 -9.59 4.06
C SER A 151 -18.01 -9.48 2.54
N GLU A 152 -18.10 -8.28 2.00
CA GLU A 152 -18.47 -8.03 0.60
C GLU A 152 -17.37 -7.32 -0.19
N ASP A 153 -16.62 -6.42 0.44
CA ASP A 153 -15.71 -5.50 -0.22
C ASP A 153 -14.44 -5.21 0.61
N LEU A 154 -13.36 -4.91 -0.12
CA LEU A 154 -12.14 -4.29 0.38
C LEU A 154 -12.15 -2.79 0.08
N TYR A 155 -11.72 -1.96 1.04
CA TYR A 155 -11.63 -0.51 0.88
C TYR A 155 -10.27 0.04 1.32
N LEU A 156 -9.87 1.15 0.69
CA LEU A 156 -8.88 2.07 1.24
C LEU A 156 -9.60 3.25 1.91
N MET A 157 -9.57 3.29 3.24
CA MET A 157 -10.34 4.22 4.07
C MET A 157 -9.45 5.34 4.61
N ILE A 158 -10.05 6.50 4.85
CA ILE A 158 -9.37 7.69 5.39
C ILE A 158 -10.16 8.19 6.59
N THR A 159 -9.47 8.58 7.65
CA THR A 159 -10.12 9.11 8.86
C THR A 159 -10.68 10.52 8.69
N ASN A 160 -11.47 10.94 9.68
CA ASN A 160 -11.71 12.37 9.90
C ASN A 160 -10.39 13.09 10.25
N SER A 161 -10.33 14.41 10.01
CA SER A 161 -9.17 15.23 10.37
C SER A 161 -9.05 15.32 11.88
N GLY A 162 -7.85 15.12 12.43
CA GLY A 162 -7.58 15.10 13.87
C GLY A 162 -8.01 13.81 14.58
N ASP A 163 -8.43 12.79 13.82
CA ASP A 163 -8.91 11.50 14.34
C ASP A 163 -8.13 10.33 13.71
N GLN A 164 -6.81 10.39 13.75
CA GLN A 164 -5.90 9.51 13.00
C GLN A 164 -6.07 8.02 13.35
N THR A 165 -6.52 7.71 14.57
CA THR A 165 -6.74 6.36 15.07
C THR A 165 -8.20 5.93 15.06
N GLY A 166 -9.14 6.85 14.82
CA GLY A 166 -10.56 6.58 14.89
C GLY A 166 -11.18 6.08 13.58
N GLY A 167 -12.47 6.41 13.44
CA GLY A 167 -13.33 5.96 12.35
C GLY A 167 -12.99 6.62 11.02
N TRP A 168 -13.67 6.17 9.97
CA TRP A 168 -13.52 6.72 8.63
C TRP A 168 -14.47 7.89 8.36
N ASN A 169 -14.07 8.75 7.42
CA ASN A 169 -14.92 9.78 6.84
C ASN A 169 -15.76 9.20 5.67
N ASN A 170 -16.42 10.06 4.89
CA ASN A 170 -17.27 9.62 3.76
C ASN A 170 -16.52 9.27 2.47
N THR A 171 -15.21 9.48 2.40
CA THR A 171 -14.40 9.20 1.20
C THR A 171 -14.21 7.70 1.01
N ARG A 172 -14.36 7.21 -0.23
CA ARG A 172 -14.07 5.82 -0.62
C ARG A 172 -13.08 5.82 -1.78
N ALA A 173 -11.81 6.11 -1.46
CA ALA A 173 -10.78 6.35 -2.47
C ALA A 173 -10.63 5.15 -3.43
N LEU A 174 -10.69 3.94 -2.89
CA LEU A 174 -10.69 2.68 -3.62
C LEU A 174 -11.62 1.68 -2.92
N ARG A 175 -12.42 0.96 -3.72
CA ARG A 175 -13.24 -0.19 -3.30
C ARG A 175 -13.05 -1.33 -4.29
N VAL A 176 -12.94 -2.56 -3.80
CA VAL A 176 -12.92 -3.79 -4.61
C VAL A 176 -13.97 -4.75 -4.07
N ARG A 177 -14.85 -5.25 -4.93
CA ARG A 177 -15.83 -6.27 -4.53
C ARG A 177 -15.18 -7.64 -4.52
N LEU A 178 -15.39 -8.40 -3.44
CA LEU A 178 -14.75 -9.70 -3.24
C LEU A 178 -15.29 -10.79 -4.16
N SER A 179 -16.55 -10.67 -4.61
CA SER A 179 -17.19 -11.71 -5.43
C SER A 179 -16.70 -11.75 -6.89
N ASP A 180 -16.35 -10.60 -7.46
CA ASP A 180 -16.06 -10.45 -8.90
C ASP A 180 -14.82 -9.59 -9.20
N GLY A 181 -14.18 -9.01 -8.18
CA GLY A 181 -13.00 -8.15 -8.33
C GLY A 181 -13.31 -6.79 -8.95
N PHE A 182 -14.58 -6.39 -9.07
CA PHE A 182 -14.91 -5.09 -9.65
C PHE A 182 -14.37 -3.95 -8.77
N VAL A 183 -13.79 -2.93 -9.42
CA VAL A 183 -13.11 -1.82 -8.74
C VAL A 183 -13.88 -0.52 -8.93
N TRP A 184 -14.08 0.23 -7.84
CA TRP A 184 -14.57 1.61 -7.87
C TRP A 184 -13.48 2.56 -7.35
N LEU A 185 -13.37 3.70 -8.03
CA LEU A 185 -12.57 4.84 -7.61
C LEU A 185 -13.50 6.07 -7.54
N ASP A 186 -13.62 6.69 -6.37
CA ASP A 186 -14.55 7.81 -6.17
C ASP A 186 -14.06 9.12 -6.82
N ARG A 187 -12.77 9.45 -6.63
CA ARG A 187 -12.16 10.70 -7.14
C ARG A 187 -10.82 10.45 -7.83
N ALA A 188 -10.82 9.65 -8.90
CA ALA A 188 -9.61 9.37 -9.67
C ALA A 188 -9.21 10.58 -10.55
N LYS A 189 -7.97 11.04 -10.41
CA LYS A 189 -7.34 12.03 -11.30
C LYS A 189 -6.07 11.42 -11.88
N SER A 190 -5.95 11.41 -13.21
CA SER A 190 -4.70 11.08 -13.90
C SER A 190 -4.13 12.32 -14.57
N ASN A 191 -2.83 12.57 -14.38
CA ASN A 191 -2.10 13.62 -15.11
C ASN A 191 -1.53 13.11 -16.45
N ARG A 192 -1.70 11.82 -16.72
CA ARG A 192 -1.30 11.14 -17.96
C ARG A 192 -2.52 10.42 -18.54
N ASN A 193 -2.29 9.67 -19.61
CA ASN A 193 -3.36 8.92 -20.26
C ASN A 193 -3.97 7.86 -19.31
N PHE A 194 -5.27 7.63 -19.44
CA PHE A 194 -5.98 6.54 -18.77
C PHE A 194 -6.33 5.45 -19.79
N GLU A 195 -5.74 4.27 -19.65
CA GLU A 195 -5.89 3.16 -20.59
C GLU A 195 -6.98 2.19 -20.08
N VAL A 196 -7.96 1.89 -20.93
CA VAL A 196 -9.13 1.05 -20.64
C VAL A 196 -9.29 0.02 -21.75
N GLY A 197 -8.66 -1.14 -21.57
CA GLY A 197 -8.61 -2.17 -22.62
C GLY A 197 -7.97 -1.62 -23.89
N GLY A 198 -8.67 -1.71 -25.03
CA GLY A 198 -8.21 -1.16 -26.31
C GLY A 198 -8.47 0.35 -26.51
N ALA A 199 -9.00 1.05 -25.51
CA ALA A 199 -9.27 2.48 -25.55
C ALA A 199 -8.34 3.28 -24.63
N ARG A 200 -8.02 4.52 -24.98
CA ARG A 200 -7.14 5.44 -24.25
C ARG A 200 -7.77 6.82 -24.16
N TYR A 201 -7.89 7.36 -22.95
CA TYR A 201 -8.23 8.77 -22.73
C TYR A 201 -6.94 9.58 -22.67
N GLU A 202 -6.80 10.56 -23.56
CA GLU A 202 -5.63 11.43 -23.67
C GLU A 202 -5.78 12.71 -22.84
N THR A 203 -4.65 13.35 -22.51
CA THR A 203 -4.62 14.61 -21.73
C THR A 203 -5.22 15.81 -22.46
N ASN A 204 -5.38 15.74 -23.79
CA ASN A 204 -6.04 16.75 -24.62
C ASN A 204 -7.57 16.58 -24.71
N GLY A 205 -8.15 15.61 -23.98
CA GLY A 205 -9.59 15.32 -23.99
C GLY A 205 -10.04 14.35 -25.08
N ASN A 206 -9.13 13.84 -25.91
CA ASN A 206 -9.46 12.83 -26.92
C ASN A 206 -9.65 11.45 -26.29
N ILE A 207 -10.55 10.65 -26.88
CA ILE A 207 -10.66 9.21 -26.63
C ILE A 207 -10.18 8.50 -27.89
N VAL A 208 -9.11 7.72 -27.78
CA VAL A 208 -8.53 6.92 -28.87
C VAL A 208 -8.91 5.46 -28.67
N GLY A 209 -9.59 4.84 -29.63
CA GLY A 209 -9.98 3.43 -29.60
C GLY A 209 -10.63 3.03 -30.93
N SER A 210 -10.80 1.74 -31.23
CA SER A 210 -11.21 1.25 -32.58
C SER A 210 -12.43 1.96 -33.20
N ILE A 211 -13.42 2.35 -32.39
CA ILE A 211 -14.60 3.11 -32.84
C ILE A 211 -14.29 4.61 -33.00
N TRP A 212 -13.56 5.19 -32.06
CA TRP A 212 -13.26 6.63 -32.03
C TRP A 212 -12.12 7.04 -32.97
N ASN A 213 -11.24 6.11 -33.32
CA ASN A 213 -10.19 6.31 -34.32
C ASN A 213 -10.75 6.55 -35.72
N ASN A 214 -12.00 6.12 -35.99
CA ASN A 214 -12.69 6.38 -37.25
C ASN A 214 -13.44 7.72 -37.24
N TRP A 215 -13.88 8.21 -36.09
CA TRP A 215 -14.68 9.44 -35.97
C TRP A 215 -13.83 10.72 -35.84
N GLY A 216 -12.53 10.61 -35.56
CA GLY A 216 -11.60 11.75 -35.42
C GLY A 216 -10.48 11.82 -36.46
N ARG A 217 -10.50 10.97 -37.49
CA ARG A 217 -9.45 10.89 -38.54
C ARG A 217 -9.95 11.45 -39.86
N THR A 218 -9.06 11.66 -40.82
CA THR A 218 -9.35 12.02 -42.21
C THR A 218 -10.53 11.23 -42.78
N ASP A 219 -10.73 9.98 -42.37
CA ASP A 219 -11.85 9.15 -42.80
C ASP A 219 -13.23 9.72 -42.41
N ALA A 220 -13.36 10.40 -41.26
CA ALA A 220 -14.59 11.10 -40.87
C ALA A 220 -14.80 12.38 -41.69
N TYR A 221 -13.72 13.15 -41.93
CA TYR A 221 -13.79 14.32 -42.80
C TYR A 221 -14.12 13.89 -44.24
N SER A 222 -13.47 12.86 -44.77
CA SER A 222 -13.77 12.27 -46.07
C SER A 222 -15.19 11.69 -46.13
N ALA A 223 -15.70 11.07 -45.06
CA ALA A 223 -17.08 10.59 -45.04
C ALA A 223 -18.09 11.74 -44.98
N ILE A 224 -17.78 12.83 -44.28
CA ILE A 224 -18.60 14.06 -44.25
C ILE A 224 -18.55 14.75 -45.61
N ASP A 225 -17.35 14.96 -46.16
CA ASP A 225 -17.12 15.57 -47.46
C ASP A 225 -17.80 14.76 -48.55
N ASN A 226 -17.59 13.46 -48.63
CA ASN A 226 -18.29 12.59 -49.59
C ASN A 226 -19.81 12.69 -49.44
N ARG A 227 -20.33 12.80 -48.21
CA ARG A 227 -21.77 12.93 -47.97
C ARG A 227 -22.30 14.32 -48.30
N ILE A 228 -21.47 15.36 -48.17
CA ILE A 228 -21.79 16.74 -48.59
C ILE A 228 -21.79 16.80 -50.12
N GLU A 229 -20.75 16.27 -50.77
CA GLU A 229 -20.61 16.23 -52.23
C GLU A 229 -21.73 15.40 -52.86
N ASP A 230 -22.06 14.21 -52.34
CA ASP A 230 -23.21 13.43 -52.82
C ASP A 230 -24.51 14.23 -52.69
N ARG A 231 -24.75 14.86 -51.53
CA ARG A 231 -25.96 15.69 -51.32
C ARG A 231 -25.99 16.92 -52.23
N GLY A 232 -24.83 17.54 -52.48
CA GLY A 232 -24.68 18.68 -53.37
C GLY A 232 -24.91 18.29 -54.82
N TYR A 233 -24.34 17.16 -55.25
CA TYR A 233 -24.53 16.55 -56.56
C TYR A 233 -26.01 16.23 -56.80
N TRP A 234 -26.66 15.48 -55.89
CA TRP A 234 -28.07 15.12 -56.02
C TRP A 234 -28.99 16.34 -56.03
N ARG A 235 -28.73 17.36 -55.19
CA ARG A 235 -29.50 18.62 -55.26
C ARG A 235 -29.30 19.33 -56.60
N THR A 236 -28.08 19.38 -57.11
CA THR A 236 -27.79 20.11 -58.36
C THR A 236 -28.35 19.40 -59.59
N GLN A 237 -28.32 18.06 -59.61
CA GLN A 237 -28.96 17.24 -60.63
C GLN A 237 -30.48 17.42 -60.62
N ASP A 238 -31.13 17.34 -59.44
CA ASP A 238 -32.58 17.52 -59.28
C ASP A 238 -33.05 18.91 -59.79
N TYR A 239 -32.17 19.92 -59.72
CA TYR A 239 -32.43 21.24 -60.30
C TYR A 239 -32.21 21.34 -61.82
N THR A 240 -31.39 20.49 -62.44
CA THR A 240 -30.93 20.68 -63.83
C THR A 240 -31.38 19.60 -64.81
N THR A 241 -31.54 18.34 -64.40
CA THR A 241 -31.84 17.22 -65.31
C THR A 241 -33.27 16.68 -65.23
N ASP A 242 -33.95 16.81 -64.10
CA ASP A 242 -35.32 16.26 -63.91
C ASP A 242 -36.44 17.27 -64.14
N ARG A 243 -36.10 18.49 -64.57
CA ARG A 243 -37.07 19.56 -64.81
C ARG A 243 -37.56 19.51 -66.27
N GLY A 244 -38.82 19.11 -66.43
CA GLY A 244 -39.51 19.11 -67.72
C GLY A 244 -39.68 20.51 -68.33
N ALA A 245 -39.89 20.52 -69.65
CA ALA A 245 -40.21 21.69 -70.48
C ALA A 245 -41.12 22.71 -69.76
N GLY A 246 -40.68 23.97 -69.64
CA GLY A 246 -41.50 25.04 -69.06
C GLY A 246 -41.46 25.17 -67.53
N THR A 247 -40.63 24.41 -66.82
CA THR A 247 -40.34 24.72 -65.41
C THR A 247 -39.53 26.02 -65.36
N VAL A 248 -40.10 27.06 -64.75
CA VAL A 248 -39.48 28.39 -64.62
C VAL A 248 -38.08 28.25 -63.99
N GLY A 249 -37.02 28.32 -64.80
CA GLY A 249 -35.64 28.16 -64.33
C GLY A 249 -34.66 27.51 -65.31
N SER A 250 -35.11 26.75 -66.31
CA SER A 250 -34.19 26.17 -67.32
C SER A 250 -33.84 27.17 -68.40
N TYR A 251 -32.94 28.10 -68.08
CA TYR A 251 -32.33 29.02 -69.03
C TYR A 251 -30.81 28.85 -69.04
N GLY A 252 -30.17 29.16 -70.16
CA GLY A 252 -28.71 29.12 -70.28
C GLY A 252 -28.20 30.21 -71.20
N LEU A 253 -26.97 30.68 -70.93
CA LEU A 253 -26.24 31.56 -71.83
C LEU A 253 -25.51 30.69 -72.85
N PHE A 254 -25.92 30.78 -74.11
CA PHE A 254 -25.29 30.01 -75.18
C PHE A 254 -24.85 30.91 -76.32
N GLN A 255 -23.81 30.48 -77.00
CA GLN A 255 -23.36 31.00 -78.27
C GLN A 255 -24.04 30.27 -79.41
N ILE A 256 -24.37 31.00 -80.47
CA ILE A 256 -24.82 30.44 -81.73
C ILE A 256 -24.10 31.11 -82.91
N ARG A 257 -23.76 30.32 -83.93
CA ARG A 257 -23.00 30.76 -85.13
C ARG A 257 -23.88 31.32 -86.25
N ARG A 258 -25.09 31.76 -85.91
CA ARG A 258 -26.02 32.41 -86.84
C ARG A 258 -26.88 33.42 -86.09
N HIS A 259 -27.39 34.39 -86.82
CA HIS A 259 -28.34 35.36 -86.27
C HIS A 259 -29.68 34.67 -85.93
N LEU A 260 -30.30 35.06 -84.82
CA LEU A 260 -31.63 34.64 -84.40
C LEU A 260 -32.43 35.86 -83.95
N ASN A 261 -33.74 35.85 -84.20
CA ASN A 261 -34.64 36.84 -83.62
C ASN A 261 -35.12 36.37 -82.23
N PRO A 262 -35.49 37.30 -81.32
CA PRO A 262 -36.16 36.94 -80.09
C PRO A 262 -37.43 36.13 -80.39
N GLY A 263 -37.58 34.98 -79.73
CA GLY A 263 -38.69 34.06 -79.94
C GLY A 263 -38.38 32.87 -80.85
N ASP A 264 -37.30 32.92 -81.65
CA ASP A 264 -36.88 31.79 -82.49
C ASP A 264 -36.51 30.57 -81.62
N VAL A 265 -36.88 29.38 -82.09
CA VAL A 265 -36.61 28.12 -81.41
C VAL A 265 -35.54 27.34 -82.19
N VAL A 266 -34.52 26.88 -81.48
CA VAL A 266 -33.40 26.10 -82.04
C VAL A 266 -33.16 24.83 -81.25
N GLY A 267 -32.58 23.82 -81.90
CA GLY A 267 -32.16 22.61 -81.20
C GLY A 267 -30.90 22.86 -80.35
N GLY A 268 -30.78 22.19 -79.21
CA GLY A 268 -29.60 22.28 -78.35
C GLY A 268 -28.28 21.96 -79.03
N SER A 269 -28.31 21.11 -80.07
CA SER A 269 -27.16 20.79 -80.92
C SER A 269 -26.58 21.99 -81.67
N GLU A 270 -27.38 23.04 -81.91
CA GLU A 270 -26.94 24.28 -82.56
C GLU A 270 -26.29 25.26 -81.57
N LEU A 271 -26.54 25.07 -80.27
CA LEU A 271 -26.06 25.93 -79.19
C LEU A 271 -24.69 25.46 -78.71
N ARG A 272 -23.90 26.40 -78.17
CA ARG A 272 -22.58 26.13 -77.62
C ARG A 272 -22.34 26.88 -76.33
N TYR A 273 -21.57 26.30 -75.41
CA TYR A 273 -21.08 26.99 -74.20
C TYR A 273 -19.64 26.54 -73.92
N SER A 274 -18.91 27.36 -73.16
CA SER A 274 -17.60 26.98 -72.62
C SER A 274 -17.81 26.21 -71.32
N ASP A 275 -17.23 25.02 -71.20
CA ASP A 275 -17.18 24.32 -69.92
C ASP A 275 -16.12 24.91 -68.97
N ALA A 276 -15.94 24.27 -67.81
CA ALA A 276 -15.00 24.71 -66.78
C ALA A 276 -13.52 24.63 -67.20
N GLU A 277 -13.22 23.88 -68.28
CA GLU A 277 -11.87 23.71 -68.83
C GLU A 277 -11.62 24.67 -70.00
N GLY A 278 -12.64 25.43 -70.41
CA GLY A 278 -12.58 26.41 -71.50
C GLY A 278 -12.89 25.83 -72.87
N ASP A 279 -13.31 24.56 -72.93
CA ASP A 279 -13.65 23.88 -74.18
C ASP A 279 -15.07 24.24 -74.64
N VAL A 280 -15.24 24.37 -75.96
CA VAL A 280 -16.54 24.73 -76.57
C VAL A 280 -17.34 23.46 -76.84
N VAL A 281 -18.34 23.20 -75.99
CA VAL A 281 -19.20 22.02 -76.06
C VAL A 281 -20.57 22.36 -76.65
N HIS A 282 -21.26 21.36 -77.20
CA HIS A 282 -22.63 21.51 -77.68
C HIS A 282 -23.60 21.70 -76.50
N GLY A 283 -24.63 22.52 -76.72
CA GLY A 283 -25.67 22.76 -75.73
C GLY A 283 -26.47 21.50 -75.40
N PRO A 284 -27.14 21.47 -74.24
CA PRO A 284 -27.93 20.32 -73.82
C PRO A 284 -29.06 20.03 -74.82
N GLY A 285 -29.37 18.75 -75.05
CA GLY A 285 -30.46 18.33 -75.93
C GLY A 285 -31.81 18.96 -75.55
N GLY A 286 -32.68 19.14 -76.54
CA GLY A 286 -33.98 19.82 -76.39
C GLY A 286 -34.15 21.00 -77.33
N SER A 287 -35.30 21.67 -77.22
CA SER A 287 -35.61 22.87 -77.99
C SER A 287 -35.51 24.10 -77.09
N TRP A 288 -34.85 25.13 -77.60
CA TRP A 288 -34.45 26.31 -76.86
C TRP A 288 -34.94 27.57 -77.56
N ARG A 289 -35.64 28.44 -76.84
CA ARG A 289 -36.15 29.70 -77.35
C ARG A 289 -35.18 30.84 -77.06
N CYS A 290 -34.80 31.57 -78.09
CA CYS A 290 -33.99 32.78 -78.02
C CYS A 290 -34.74 33.89 -77.25
N MET A 291 -34.15 34.45 -76.19
CA MET A 291 -34.77 35.53 -75.40
C MET A 291 -34.28 36.94 -75.77
N GLY A 292 -33.33 37.05 -76.69
CA GLY A 292 -32.65 38.28 -77.08
C GLY A 292 -31.41 37.97 -77.93
N VAL A 293 -30.65 38.95 -78.40
CA VAL A 293 -29.30 38.70 -78.95
C VAL A 293 -28.35 39.77 -78.44
N ILE A 294 -27.18 39.37 -77.95
CA ILE A 294 -26.07 40.27 -77.64
C ILE A 294 -24.90 39.87 -78.55
N GLY A 295 -24.65 40.66 -79.60
CA GLY A 295 -23.57 40.44 -80.58
C GLY A 295 -23.95 40.83 -82.01
N GLY A 296 -22.95 41.03 -82.88
CA GLY A 296 -23.11 41.33 -84.31
C GLY A 296 -23.05 40.10 -85.21
N ASP A 297 -23.16 40.31 -86.52
CA ASP A 297 -23.29 39.26 -87.54
C ASP A 297 -22.14 38.23 -87.52
N GLY A 298 -22.40 37.05 -86.95
CA GLY A 298 -21.53 35.88 -87.06
C GLY A 298 -21.50 34.98 -85.82
N ILE A 299 -21.41 35.56 -84.62
CA ILE A 299 -21.47 34.82 -83.34
C ILE A 299 -22.26 35.67 -82.34
N ALA A 300 -23.44 35.17 -81.96
CA ALA A 300 -24.33 35.81 -81.02
C ALA A 300 -24.34 35.02 -79.71
N SER A 301 -24.20 35.72 -78.58
CA SER A 301 -24.41 35.16 -77.25
C SER A 301 -25.75 35.64 -76.72
N THR A 302 -26.58 34.73 -76.23
CA THR A 302 -27.85 35.13 -75.61
C THR A 302 -28.34 34.15 -74.56
N VAL A 303 -29.27 34.62 -73.75
CA VAL A 303 -30.08 33.79 -72.87
C VAL A 303 -31.07 33.02 -73.75
N PHE A 304 -31.05 31.70 -73.63
CA PHE A 304 -32.08 30.83 -74.17
C PHE A 304 -32.90 30.24 -73.04
N LEU A 305 -34.20 30.13 -73.24
CA LEU A 305 -35.12 29.42 -72.34
C LEU A 305 -35.46 28.06 -72.95
N ARG A 306 -35.33 26.98 -72.20
CA ARG A 306 -35.73 25.66 -72.68
C ARG A 306 -37.25 25.58 -72.78
N VAL A 307 -37.73 25.19 -73.96
CA VAL A 307 -39.17 25.09 -74.26
C VAL A 307 -39.65 23.66 -74.48
N SER A 308 -38.73 22.70 -74.72
CA SER A 308 -38.99 21.25 -74.64
C SER A 308 -37.72 20.42 -74.45
#